data_AF-A0AAW2Z8R1-F1
#
_entry.id   AF-A0AAW2Z8R1-F1
#
_cell.length_a   1.000
_cell.length_b   1.000
_cell.length_c   1.000
_cell.angle_alpha   90.00
_cell.angle_beta   90.00
_cell.angle_gamma   90.00
#
_symmetry.space_group_name_H-M   'P 1'
#
loop_
_entity.id
_entity.type
_entity.pdbx_description
1 polymer ?
#
loop_
_entity_poly.entity_id
_entity_poly.type
_entity_poly.pdbx_seq_one_letter_code
_entity_poly.pdbx_strand_id
1 'polypeptide(L)'
;EGYSVSIVYCLFLTESDDNHGRDGTEYIIGMFANIDARNLHFPKCEIIIYHDDSIPIEFLQAYESCSNVTCIEIRDERTKLKRGHVGFFLAMARYKAILELQSDVILFRDADLELTRLDAECVGKWLSNNDHSIHRYFDSDTNWPLTGGAFGVRLNSISKTDFQSIYDGFIDKELKCQNPDLKHLTEALHIEQQRTPFTYYVDQRFLYKVVEEMFNNALEKFALTHQVSFEPQPGKLSFNEVHNIVIPQKISTFRNYIVKKYKWITSEHRTKILNNKKLNL
;
A
#
# COMPACT_ATOMS: atom_id res chain seq x y z
N GLU A 1 15.85 17.06 -4.95
CA GLU A 1 16.77 16.19 -5.70
C GLU A 1 17.35 15.20 -4.70
N GLY A 2 17.24 13.89 -4.91
CA GLY A 2 17.87 12.91 -4.01
C GLY A 2 17.12 11.61 -3.72
N TYR A 3 15.81 11.53 -3.97
CA TYR A 3 15.09 10.26 -3.80
C TYR A 3 15.31 9.34 -5.00
N SER A 4 15.73 8.11 -4.71
CA SER A 4 15.55 6.97 -5.60
C SER A 4 14.08 6.54 -5.56
N VAL A 5 13.46 6.43 -6.75
CA VAL A 5 12.02 6.15 -6.88
C VAL A 5 11.83 4.94 -7.78
N SER A 6 11.11 3.94 -7.29
CA SER A 6 10.65 2.80 -8.10
C SER A 6 9.14 2.85 -8.27
N ILE A 7 8.66 2.57 -9.47
CA ILE A 7 7.25 2.36 -9.79
C ILE A 7 7.03 0.86 -9.90
N VAL A 8 6.19 0.31 -9.04
CA VAL A 8 5.99 -1.11 -8.87
C VAL A 8 4.62 -1.50 -9.41
N TYR A 9 4.64 -2.46 -10.33
CA TYR A 9 3.47 -3.08 -10.93
C TYR A 9 3.41 -4.56 -10.56
N CYS A 10 2.22 -5.15 -10.67
CA CYS A 10 2.05 -6.59 -10.70
C CYS A 10 1.30 -7.00 -11.96
N LEU A 11 1.81 -8.00 -12.67
CA LEU A 11 1.20 -8.56 -13.87
C LEU A 11 0.92 -10.05 -13.70
N PHE A 12 -0.30 -10.44 -14.00
CA PHE A 12 -0.72 -11.84 -14.11
C PHE A 12 -1.95 -11.90 -15.00
N LEU A 13 -2.09 -12.99 -15.73
CA LEU A 13 -3.29 -13.32 -16.50
C LEU A 13 -4.12 -14.30 -15.69
N THR A 14 -5.36 -13.93 -15.40
CA THR A 14 -6.34 -14.87 -14.88
C THR A 14 -6.86 -15.71 -16.03
N GLU A 15 -7.02 -17.02 -15.82
CA GLU A 15 -7.85 -17.82 -16.73
C GLU A 15 -9.24 -17.15 -16.72
N SER A 16 -9.71 -16.73 -17.89
CA SER A 16 -10.92 -15.91 -18.07
C SER A 16 -12.14 -16.61 -17.47
N ASP A 17 -12.47 -16.32 -16.22
CA ASP A 17 -13.63 -16.88 -15.51
C ASP A 17 -14.56 -15.78 -14.97
N ASP A 18 -14.14 -14.53 -15.09
CA ASP A 18 -14.98 -13.38 -14.88
C ASP A 18 -15.86 -13.14 -16.10
N ASN A 19 -17.19 -13.23 -15.88
CA ASN A 19 -18.30 -12.94 -16.79
C ASN A 19 -18.28 -11.53 -17.44
N HIS A 20 -17.13 -10.84 -17.41
CA HIS A 20 -16.88 -9.48 -17.87
C HIS A 20 -15.98 -9.45 -19.12
N GLY A 21 -15.49 -10.61 -19.59
CA GLY A 21 -14.81 -10.75 -20.88
C GLY A 21 -13.44 -10.08 -20.98
N ARG A 22 -12.77 -9.85 -19.84
CA ARG A 22 -11.39 -9.36 -19.80
C ARG A 22 -10.45 -10.56 -19.70
N ASP A 23 -9.54 -10.69 -20.65
CA ASP A 23 -8.57 -11.78 -20.71
C ASP A 23 -7.21 -11.40 -20.09
N GLY A 24 -7.14 -10.22 -19.47
CA GLY A 24 -5.93 -9.67 -18.86
C GLY A 24 -4.98 -9.02 -19.87
N THR A 25 -5.28 -9.05 -21.17
CA THR A 25 -4.47 -8.40 -22.20
C THR A 25 -4.36 -6.89 -21.98
N GLU A 26 -5.37 -6.26 -21.36
CA GLU A 26 -5.32 -4.84 -21.01
C GLU A 26 -4.18 -4.49 -20.06
N TYR A 27 -3.76 -5.40 -19.18
CA TYR A 27 -2.62 -5.19 -18.28
C TYR A 27 -1.29 -5.29 -19.04
N ILE A 28 -1.19 -6.16 -20.05
CA ILE A 28 -0.03 -6.25 -20.93
C ILE A 28 0.10 -4.97 -21.77
N ILE A 29 -0.99 -4.57 -22.44
CA ILE A 29 -1.00 -3.35 -23.26
C ILE A 29 -0.75 -2.11 -22.39
N GLY A 30 -1.43 -2.05 -21.24
CA GLY A 30 -1.29 -0.96 -20.27
C GLY A 30 0.13 -0.84 -19.71
N MET A 31 0.86 -1.95 -19.55
CA MET A 31 2.26 -1.91 -19.11
C MET A 31 3.16 -1.22 -20.14
N PHE A 32 3.00 -1.50 -21.44
CA PHE A 32 3.76 -0.77 -22.48
C PHE A 32 3.47 0.73 -22.44
N ALA A 33 2.19 1.11 -22.35
CA ALA A 33 1.80 2.52 -22.23
C ALA A 33 2.43 3.17 -20.98
N ASN A 34 2.46 2.47 -19.86
CA ASN A 34 3.09 2.93 -18.64
C ASN A 34 4.62 3.07 -18.75
N ILE A 35 5.31 2.18 -19.47
CA ILE A 35 6.76 2.30 -19.73
C ILE A 35 7.05 3.55 -20.56
N ASP A 36 6.27 3.80 -21.60
CA ASP A 36 6.38 4.99 -22.45
C ASP A 36 6.08 6.26 -21.64
N ALA A 37 4.99 6.26 -20.87
CA ALA A 37 4.60 7.35 -20.02
C ALA A 37 5.63 7.63 -18.91
N ARG A 38 6.27 6.60 -18.34
CA ARG A 38 7.39 6.76 -17.40
C ARG A 38 8.54 7.49 -18.08
N ASN A 39 8.92 7.12 -19.29
CA ASN A 39 10.02 7.79 -20.00
C ASN A 39 9.73 9.29 -20.21
N LEU A 40 8.46 9.66 -20.38
CA LEU A 40 8.04 11.06 -20.56
C LEU A 40 7.92 11.84 -19.25
N HIS A 41 7.33 11.24 -18.21
CA HIS A 41 6.90 11.94 -17.00
C HIS A 41 7.76 11.63 -15.77
N PHE A 42 8.40 10.47 -15.75
CA PHE A 42 9.20 9.94 -14.64
C PHE A 42 10.55 9.37 -15.11
N PRO A 43 11.34 10.09 -15.93
CA PRO A 43 12.48 9.52 -16.67
C PRO A 43 13.60 8.94 -15.80
N LYS A 44 13.65 9.32 -14.52
CA LYS A 44 14.66 8.85 -13.55
C LYS A 44 14.17 7.69 -12.68
N CYS A 45 12.90 7.31 -12.78
CA CYS A 45 12.34 6.25 -11.96
C CYS A 45 12.60 4.90 -12.61
N GLU A 46 12.82 3.88 -11.79
CA GLU A 46 12.85 2.48 -12.24
C GLU A 46 11.43 1.92 -12.27
N ILE A 47 11.13 1.04 -13.23
CA ILE A 47 9.92 0.23 -13.21
C ILE A 47 10.29 -1.16 -12.72
N ILE A 48 9.59 -1.65 -11.70
CA ILE A 48 9.68 -3.02 -11.22
C ILE A 48 8.36 -3.71 -11.54
N ILE A 49 8.44 -4.82 -12.28
CA ILE A 49 7.28 -5.61 -12.69
C ILE A 49 7.35 -6.94 -11.96
N TYR A 50 6.54 -7.10 -10.92
CA TYR A 50 6.33 -8.40 -10.32
C TYR A 50 5.38 -9.22 -11.19
N HIS A 51 5.72 -10.46 -11.51
CA HIS A 51 4.89 -11.30 -12.38
C HIS A 51 4.89 -12.77 -11.96
N ASP A 52 3.94 -13.56 -12.46
CA ASP A 52 3.97 -15.02 -12.39
C ASP A 52 4.32 -15.64 -13.75
N ASP A 53 4.13 -16.95 -13.88
CA ASP A 53 4.42 -17.71 -15.10
C ASP A 53 3.27 -17.68 -16.14
N SER A 54 2.24 -16.86 -15.90
CA SER A 54 1.12 -16.66 -16.84
C SER A 54 1.45 -15.64 -17.93
N ILE A 55 2.39 -14.73 -17.68
CA ILE A 55 2.82 -13.72 -18.66
C ILE A 55 3.73 -14.39 -19.71
N PRO A 56 3.40 -14.31 -21.01
CA PRO A 56 4.27 -14.86 -22.05
C PRO A 56 5.67 -14.23 -22.02
N ILE A 57 6.69 -15.07 -22.18
CA ILE A 57 8.10 -14.69 -22.03
C ILE A 57 8.51 -13.58 -23.01
N GLU A 58 7.89 -13.54 -24.19
CA GLU A 58 8.16 -12.53 -25.21
C GLU A 58 7.81 -11.11 -24.73
N PHE A 59 6.75 -10.96 -23.92
CA PHE A 59 6.39 -9.67 -23.34
C PHE A 59 7.36 -9.26 -22.23
N LEU A 60 7.76 -10.19 -21.36
CA LEU A 60 8.76 -9.93 -20.32
C LEU A 60 10.09 -9.48 -20.93
N GLN A 61 10.56 -10.17 -21.97
CA GLN A 61 11.76 -9.78 -22.71
C GLN A 61 11.63 -8.40 -23.36
N ALA A 62 10.45 -8.08 -23.90
CA ALA A 62 10.18 -6.76 -24.46
C ALA A 62 10.23 -5.67 -23.39
N TYR A 63 9.66 -5.91 -22.20
CA TYR A 63 9.73 -4.96 -21.08
C TYR A 63 11.17 -4.75 -20.60
N GLU A 64 11.92 -5.82 -20.37
CA GLU A 64 13.32 -5.74 -19.91
C GLU A 64 14.28 -5.14 -20.95
N SER A 65 13.91 -5.15 -22.23
CA SER A 65 14.66 -4.44 -23.27
C SER A 65 14.58 -2.91 -23.14
N CYS A 66 13.61 -2.40 -22.37
CA CYS A 66 13.47 -0.99 -22.08
C CYS A 66 14.41 -0.56 -20.92
N SER A 67 14.96 0.65 -20.99
CA SER A 67 15.86 1.16 -19.95
C SER A 67 15.18 1.24 -18.58
N ASN A 68 15.88 0.87 -17.49
CA ASN A 68 15.38 0.98 -16.11
C ASN A 68 14.03 0.25 -15.91
N VAL A 69 13.89 -0.95 -16.48
CA VAL A 69 12.77 -1.86 -16.24
C VAL A 69 13.34 -3.19 -15.77
N THR A 70 12.79 -3.73 -14.69
CA THR A 70 13.20 -5.01 -14.10
C THR A 70 11.97 -5.88 -13.91
N CYS A 71 11.99 -7.11 -14.45
CA CYS A 71 10.94 -8.10 -14.20
C CYS A 71 11.37 -9.06 -13.09
N ILE A 72 10.49 -9.31 -12.12
CA ILE A 72 10.74 -10.19 -10.97
C ILE A 72 9.66 -11.26 -10.92
N GLU A 73 10.05 -12.50 -11.16
CA GLU A 73 9.15 -13.64 -11.03
C GLU A 73 8.82 -13.91 -9.55
N ILE A 74 7.53 -13.99 -9.24
CA ILE A 74 7.03 -14.38 -7.94
C ILE A 74 6.74 -15.87 -7.97
N ARG A 75 7.46 -16.61 -7.13
CA ARG A 75 7.15 -18.00 -6.80
C ARG A 75 6.84 -18.05 -5.31
N ASP A 76 5.56 -18.09 -4.92
CA ASP A 76 5.21 -18.32 -3.50
C ASP A 76 5.07 -19.83 -3.23
N GLU A 77 6.15 -20.42 -2.73
CA GLU A 77 6.19 -21.84 -2.33
C GLU A 77 5.15 -22.21 -1.25
N ARG A 78 4.69 -21.23 -0.46
CA ARG A 78 3.69 -21.46 0.60
C ARG A 78 2.31 -21.69 0.04
N THR A 79 2.00 -21.05 -1.08
CA THR A 79 0.67 -21.18 -1.69
C THR A 79 0.51 -22.55 -2.34
N LYS A 80 1.55 -23.12 -2.97
CA LYS A 80 1.47 -24.34 -3.82
C LYS A 80 0.25 -24.33 -4.77
N LEU A 81 -0.36 -23.17 -4.99
CA LEU A 81 -1.59 -23.02 -5.75
C LEU A 81 -1.22 -23.10 -7.23
N LYS A 82 -2.01 -23.85 -7.99
CA LYS A 82 -1.86 -23.95 -9.44
C LYS A 82 -2.21 -22.61 -10.09
N ARG A 83 -1.76 -22.42 -11.34
CA ARG A 83 -2.16 -21.31 -12.24
C ARG A 83 -3.65 -20.98 -12.10
N GLY A 84 -3.99 -19.68 -12.10
CA GLY A 84 -5.38 -19.19 -12.05
C GLY A 84 -5.96 -18.92 -10.65
N HIS A 85 -5.47 -19.57 -9.58
CA HIS A 85 -5.97 -19.33 -8.20
C HIS A 85 -5.22 -18.22 -7.45
N VAL A 86 -4.32 -17.52 -8.13
CA VAL A 86 -3.20 -16.77 -7.52
C VAL A 86 -3.40 -15.25 -7.55
N GLY A 87 -4.43 -14.73 -8.22
CA GLY A 87 -4.60 -13.28 -8.45
C GLY A 87 -4.55 -12.43 -7.17
N PHE A 88 -5.08 -12.95 -6.06
CA PHE A 88 -4.93 -12.35 -4.72
C PHE A 88 -3.47 -12.25 -4.26
N PHE A 89 -2.76 -13.38 -4.27
CA PHE A 89 -1.41 -13.47 -3.71
C PHE A 89 -0.43 -12.69 -4.57
N LEU A 90 -0.66 -12.68 -5.88
CA LEU A 90 0.11 -11.90 -6.82
C LEU A 90 -0.12 -10.40 -6.63
N ALA A 91 -1.38 -9.96 -6.54
CA ALA A 91 -1.70 -8.55 -6.23
C ALA A 91 -1.02 -8.08 -4.93
N MET A 92 -0.98 -8.94 -3.90
CA MET A 92 -0.31 -8.66 -2.64
C MET A 92 1.22 -8.70 -2.74
N ALA A 93 1.78 -9.54 -3.61
CA ALA A 93 3.21 -9.74 -3.72
C ALA A 93 3.96 -8.48 -4.18
N ARG A 94 3.30 -7.55 -4.89
CA ARG A 94 3.90 -6.24 -5.19
C ARG A 94 4.34 -5.52 -3.93
N TYR A 95 3.62 -5.68 -2.81
CA TYR A 95 3.96 -5.03 -1.56
C TYR A 95 5.25 -5.57 -0.91
N LYS A 96 5.76 -6.72 -1.35
CA LYS A 96 7.11 -7.19 -0.96
C LYS A 96 8.20 -6.21 -1.41
N ALA A 97 7.92 -5.36 -2.37
CA ALA A 97 8.82 -4.29 -2.79
C ALA A 97 9.28 -3.41 -1.61
N ILE A 98 8.42 -3.16 -0.60
CA ILE A 98 8.77 -2.40 0.62
C ILE A 98 9.90 -3.08 1.40
N LEU A 99 9.96 -4.41 1.36
CA LEU A 99 10.94 -5.22 2.08
C LEU A 99 12.22 -5.39 1.26
N GLU A 100 12.07 -5.64 -0.03
CA GLU A 100 13.13 -6.11 -0.93
C GLU A 100 13.90 -4.97 -1.58
N LEU A 101 13.22 -3.89 -1.99
CA LEU A 101 13.86 -2.79 -2.71
C LEU A 101 14.66 -1.88 -1.77
N GLN A 102 15.66 -1.23 -2.37
CA GLN A 102 16.52 -0.24 -1.72
C GLN A 102 16.11 1.20 -2.03
N SER A 103 15.02 1.38 -2.78
CA SER A 103 14.51 2.68 -3.19
C SER A 103 13.98 3.47 -2.00
N ASP A 104 14.21 4.78 -1.98
CA ASP A 104 13.69 5.64 -0.90
C ASP A 104 12.16 5.76 -0.98
N VAL A 105 11.62 5.67 -2.20
CA VAL A 105 10.21 5.83 -2.51
C VAL A 105 9.75 4.71 -3.43
N ILE A 106 8.57 4.17 -3.12
CA ILE A 106 7.88 3.22 -3.98
C ILE A 106 6.53 3.81 -4.36
N LEU A 107 6.22 3.81 -5.67
CA LEU A 107 4.91 4.11 -6.21
C LEU A 107 4.27 2.80 -6.66
N PHE A 108 3.14 2.41 -6.07
CA PHE A 108 2.38 1.25 -6.51
C PHE A 108 1.35 1.67 -7.55
N ARG A 109 1.26 0.88 -8.62
CA ARG A 109 0.31 1.10 -9.72
C ARG A 109 -0.27 -0.20 -10.25
N ASP A 110 -1.55 -0.13 -10.65
CA ASP A 110 -2.13 -1.10 -11.57
C ASP A 110 -1.71 -0.75 -13.00
N ALA A 111 -1.51 -1.77 -13.85
CA ALA A 111 -0.99 -1.55 -15.20
C ALA A 111 -2.05 -0.98 -16.16
N ASP A 112 -3.33 -1.08 -15.84
CA ASP A 112 -4.45 -0.46 -16.57
C ASP A 112 -4.68 1.03 -16.21
N LEU A 113 -3.87 1.57 -15.29
CA LEU A 113 -3.85 2.99 -14.94
C LEU A 113 -2.58 3.65 -15.49
N GLU A 114 -2.70 4.25 -16.68
CA GLU A 114 -1.59 4.95 -17.34
C GLU A 114 -1.06 6.12 -16.49
N LEU A 115 0.27 6.21 -16.37
CA LEU A 115 0.93 7.37 -15.79
C LEU A 115 0.67 8.63 -16.63
N THR A 116 0.33 9.72 -15.97
CA THR A 116 0.09 11.00 -16.62
C THR A 116 1.05 12.07 -16.13
N ARG A 117 1.09 13.19 -16.86
CA ARG A 117 1.78 14.39 -16.40
C ARG A 117 1.27 14.87 -15.03
N LEU A 118 -0.03 14.77 -14.77
CA LEU A 118 -0.61 15.20 -13.50
C LEU A 118 -0.08 14.37 -12.33
N ASP A 119 0.12 13.06 -12.54
CA ASP A 119 0.72 12.19 -11.54
C ASP A 119 2.14 12.64 -11.20
N ALA A 120 2.96 12.97 -12.20
CA ALA A 120 4.32 13.48 -11.97
C ALA A 120 4.33 14.80 -11.21
N GLU A 121 3.42 15.72 -11.52
CA GLU A 121 3.29 16.98 -10.78
C GLU A 121 2.87 16.76 -9.32
N CYS A 122 1.92 15.85 -9.08
CA CYS A 122 1.43 15.50 -7.75
C CYS A 122 2.50 14.78 -6.90
N VAL A 123 3.18 13.79 -7.48
CA VAL A 123 4.30 13.10 -6.86
C VAL A 123 5.45 14.08 -6.60
N GLY A 124 5.79 14.96 -7.55
CA GLY A 124 6.83 15.97 -7.37
C GLY A 124 6.53 16.91 -6.19
N LYS A 125 5.28 17.40 -6.09
CA LYS A 125 4.83 18.20 -4.93
C LYS A 125 4.93 17.42 -3.63
N TRP A 126 4.46 16.17 -3.62
CA TRP A 126 4.56 15.30 -2.45
C TRP A 126 6.01 15.05 -2.04
N LEU A 127 6.91 14.77 -2.98
CA LEU A 127 8.33 14.53 -2.69
C LEU A 127 9.04 15.79 -2.20
N SER A 128 8.65 16.97 -2.70
CA SER A 128 9.15 18.26 -2.20
C SER A 128 8.67 18.57 -0.78
N ASN A 129 7.60 17.92 -0.32
CA ASN A 129 7.03 18.11 1.00
C ASN A 129 7.20 16.84 1.86
N ASN A 130 8.14 16.89 2.79
CA ASN A 130 8.37 15.77 3.71
C ASN A 130 7.27 15.60 4.75
N ASP A 131 6.20 16.40 4.77
CA ASP A 131 5.14 16.31 5.78
C ASP A 131 4.32 15.02 5.72
N HIS A 132 4.41 14.23 4.64
CA HIS A 132 3.58 13.06 4.43
C HIS A 132 4.40 11.83 4.03
N SER A 133 4.22 10.75 4.77
CA SER A 133 4.85 9.45 4.51
C SER A 133 4.23 8.68 3.34
N ILE A 134 2.95 8.97 3.04
CA ILE A 134 2.16 8.27 2.03
C ILE A 134 1.58 9.30 1.06
N HIS A 135 1.67 8.99 -0.24
CA HIS A 135 0.96 9.67 -1.31
C HIS A 135 -0.29 8.89 -1.66
N ARG A 136 -1.43 9.57 -1.75
CA ARG A 136 -2.69 8.96 -2.19
C ARG A 136 -3.17 9.62 -3.47
N TYR A 137 -3.75 8.82 -4.35
CA TYR A 137 -4.53 9.30 -5.48
C TYR A 137 -6.00 9.30 -5.06
N PHE A 138 -6.67 10.43 -5.26
CA PHE A 138 -8.09 10.52 -4.95
C PHE A 138 -8.88 10.03 -6.14
N ASP A 139 -9.64 8.97 -5.91
CA ASP A 139 -10.75 8.60 -6.76
C ASP A 139 -12.02 9.24 -6.17
N SER A 140 -12.86 9.87 -7.00
CA SER A 140 -13.98 10.72 -6.57
C SER A 140 -15.03 9.95 -5.77
N ASP A 141 -15.09 8.63 -5.92
CA ASP A 141 -16.20 7.81 -5.42
C ASP A 141 -15.80 6.83 -4.31
N THR A 142 -14.55 6.86 -3.83
CA THR A 142 -14.09 5.94 -2.77
C THR A 142 -13.93 6.67 -1.44
N ASN A 143 -14.51 6.09 -0.39
CA ASN A 143 -14.29 6.57 0.97
C ASN A 143 -13.00 5.98 1.60
N TRP A 144 -12.25 5.15 0.87
CA TRP A 144 -11.06 4.48 1.38
C TRP A 144 -9.90 5.45 1.61
N PRO A 145 -9.12 5.29 2.69
CA PRO A 145 -8.01 6.20 2.99
C PRO A 145 -6.89 6.12 1.95
N LEU A 146 -6.75 4.96 1.29
CA LEU A 146 -5.84 4.68 0.19
C LEU A 146 -6.58 3.90 -0.88
N THR A 147 -6.08 3.93 -2.11
CA THR A 147 -6.55 3.09 -3.21
C THR A 147 -5.47 2.08 -3.55
N GLY A 148 -5.83 0.79 -3.63
CA GLY A 148 -4.88 -0.28 -3.97
C GLY A 148 -4.23 -0.06 -5.34
N GLY A 149 -4.99 0.44 -6.31
CA GLY A 149 -4.52 0.61 -7.67
C GLY A 149 -3.54 1.76 -7.90
N ALA A 150 -3.44 2.72 -6.98
CA ALA A 150 -2.46 3.78 -7.07
C ALA A 150 -2.18 4.41 -5.70
N PHE A 151 -0.94 4.33 -5.23
CA PHE A 151 -0.45 5.11 -4.09
C PHE A 151 1.07 5.15 -4.06
N GLY A 152 1.65 5.94 -3.17
CA GLY A 152 3.10 6.00 -2.96
C GLY A 152 3.48 5.96 -1.50
N VAL A 153 4.65 5.42 -1.18
CA VAL A 153 5.17 5.33 0.19
C VAL A 153 6.65 5.72 0.22
N ARG A 154 7.05 6.43 1.28
CA ARG A 154 8.46 6.67 1.61
C ARG A 154 8.95 5.56 2.54
N LEU A 155 9.97 4.79 2.16
CA LEU A 155 10.40 3.62 2.93
C LEU A 155 10.97 3.95 4.30
N ASN A 156 11.48 5.16 4.50
CA ASN A 156 11.97 5.61 5.81
C ASN A 156 10.85 5.77 6.87
N SER A 157 9.59 5.69 6.48
CA SER A 157 8.44 5.88 7.36
C SER A 157 7.89 4.61 7.99
N ILE A 158 8.35 3.44 7.53
CA ILE A 158 7.90 2.14 8.00
C ILE A 158 9.08 1.24 8.32
N SER A 159 9.05 0.60 9.49
CA SER A 159 10.03 -0.42 9.85
C SER A 159 9.82 -1.64 8.95
N LYS A 160 10.90 -2.14 8.31
CA LYS A 160 10.83 -3.36 7.50
C LYS A 160 10.37 -4.56 8.34
N THR A 161 10.80 -4.64 9.60
CA THR A 161 10.38 -5.72 10.52
C THR A 161 8.88 -5.65 10.82
N ASP A 162 8.36 -4.46 11.09
CA ASP A 162 6.94 -4.28 11.41
C ASP A 162 6.10 -4.60 10.17
N PHE A 163 6.53 -4.09 9.00
CA PHE A 163 5.86 -4.39 7.74
C PHE A 163 5.87 -5.88 7.41
N GLN A 164 6.99 -6.57 7.61
CA GLN A 164 7.10 -8.02 7.44
C GLN A 164 6.09 -8.75 8.32
N SER A 165 5.98 -8.36 9.59
CA SER A 165 5.02 -8.97 10.52
C SER A 165 3.56 -8.77 10.08
N ILE A 166 3.20 -7.56 9.63
CA ILE A 166 1.86 -7.27 9.09
C ILE A 166 1.60 -8.11 7.84
N TYR A 167 2.58 -8.13 6.92
CA TYR A 167 2.50 -8.85 5.66
C TYR A 167 2.29 -10.34 5.89
N ASP A 168 3.16 -11.00 6.66
CA ASP A 168 3.05 -12.43 6.93
C ASP A 168 1.77 -12.77 7.70
N GLY A 169 1.41 -11.98 8.71
CA GLY A 169 0.18 -12.18 9.46
C GLY A 169 -1.09 -12.06 8.61
N PHE A 170 -1.08 -11.15 7.63
CA PHE A 170 -2.18 -11.00 6.68
C PHE A 170 -2.24 -12.17 5.69
N ILE A 171 -1.10 -12.54 5.09
CA ILE A 171 -0.98 -13.66 4.15
C ILE A 171 -1.39 -14.98 4.82
N ASP A 172 -0.90 -15.27 6.01
CA ASP A 172 -1.24 -16.49 6.76
C ASP A 172 -2.73 -16.57 7.09
N LYS A 173 -3.35 -15.43 7.45
CA LYS A 173 -4.78 -15.38 7.74
C LYS A 173 -5.61 -15.67 6.49
N GLU A 174 -5.26 -15.05 5.37
CA GLU A 174 -6.00 -15.21 4.12
C GLU A 174 -5.78 -16.62 3.52
N LEU A 175 -4.59 -17.20 3.65
CA LEU A 175 -4.31 -18.61 3.33
C LEU A 175 -5.20 -19.57 4.12
N LYS A 176 -5.35 -19.35 5.44
CA LYS A 176 -6.24 -20.16 6.30
C LYS A 176 -7.71 -20.05 5.87
N CYS A 177 -8.15 -18.87 5.44
CA CYS A 177 -9.51 -18.66 4.96
C CYS A 177 -9.79 -19.36 3.62
N GLN A 178 -8.77 -19.63 2.80
CA GLN A 178 -8.91 -20.30 1.50
C GLN A 178 -8.78 -21.83 1.57
N ASN A 179 -8.46 -22.40 2.74
CA ASN A 179 -8.38 -23.85 2.90
C ASN A 179 -9.80 -24.49 2.84
N PRO A 180 -10.09 -25.37 1.87
CA PRO A 180 -11.41 -25.98 1.70
C PRO A 180 -11.85 -26.84 2.90
N ASP A 181 -10.91 -27.37 3.69
CA ASP A 181 -11.20 -28.12 4.92
C ASP A 181 -11.59 -27.20 6.10
N LEU A 182 -11.44 -25.88 5.94
CA LEU A 182 -11.87 -24.85 6.91
C LEU A 182 -13.05 -24.01 6.37
N LYS A 183 -13.62 -24.41 5.23
CA LYS A 183 -14.70 -23.69 4.51
C LYS A 183 -15.97 -23.48 5.36
N HIS A 184 -16.22 -24.36 6.32
CA HIS A 184 -17.36 -24.31 7.24
C HIS A 184 -17.17 -23.29 8.39
N LEU A 185 -15.92 -22.88 8.69
CA LEU A 185 -15.65 -21.78 9.63
C LEU A 185 -15.73 -20.41 8.96
N THR A 186 -15.63 -20.36 7.62
CA THR A 186 -15.70 -19.14 6.82
C THR A 186 -17.12 -18.73 6.44
N GLU A 187 -18.14 -19.58 6.62
CA GLU A 187 -19.56 -19.22 6.41
C GLU A 187 -20.02 -18.04 7.29
N ALA A 188 -19.46 -17.90 8.51
CA ALA A 188 -19.74 -16.77 9.39
C ALA A 188 -19.11 -15.45 8.90
N LEU A 189 -17.99 -15.52 8.17
CA LEU A 189 -17.38 -14.36 7.48
C LEU A 189 -18.07 -14.07 6.14
N HIS A 190 -18.63 -15.10 5.49
CA HIS A 190 -19.32 -15.00 4.21
C HIS A 190 -20.62 -14.17 4.28
N ILE A 191 -21.30 -14.16 5.44
CA ILE A 191 -22.53 -13.37 5.65
C ILE A 191 -22.27 -11.85 5.63
N GLU A 192 -21.07 -11.38 6.02
CA GLU A 192 -20.67 -9.98 5.80
C GLU A 192 -20.14 -9.71 4.38
N GLN A 193 -19.65 -10.75 3.68
CA GLN A 193 -19.02 -10.65 2.35
C GLN A 193 -19.99 -10.66 1.16
N GLN A 194 -21.25 -11.07 1.34
CA GLN A 194 -22.25 -11.20 0.25
C GLN A 194 -22.80 -9.87 -0.31
N ARG A 195 -22.26 -8.71 0.08
CA ARG A 195 -22.76 -7.40 -0.35
C ARG A 195 -21.88 -6.64 -1.33
N THR A 196 -20.71 -7.14 -1.75
CA THR A 196 -19.83 -6.44 -2.72
C THR A 196 -18.74 -7.37 -3.28
N PRO A 197 -18.19 -7.11 -4.49
CA PRO A 197 -17.19 -7.97 -5.15
C PRO A 197 -15.88 -8.14 -4.35
N PHE A 198 -15.36 -9.37 -4.30
CA PHE A 198 -14.37 -9.89 -3.34
C PHE A 198 -12.94 -9.31 -3.48
N THR A 199 -12.51 -8.94 -4.70
CA THR A 199 -11.10 -8.60 -5.00
C THR A 199 -10.71 -7.19 -4.56
N TYR A 200 -11.59 -6.20 -4.75
CA TYR A 200 -11.32 -4.80 -4.41
C TYR A 200 -11.07 -4.55 -2.91
N TYR A 201 -11.53 -5.44 -2.03
CA TYR A 201 -11.41 -5.27 -0.58
C TYR A 201 -10.11 -5.79 0.01
N VAL A 202 -9.39 -6.66 -0.67
CA VAL A 202 -8.22 -7.31 -0.08
C VAL A 202 -7.09 -6.32 0.11
N ASP A 203 -6.66 -5.71 -0.99
CA ASP A 203 -5.61 -4.69 -0.99
C ASP A 203 -5.99 -3.59 -0.02
N GLN A 204 -7.26 -3.19 -0.04
CA GLN A 204 -7.77 -2.15 0.85
C GLN A 204 -7.72 -2.53 2.33
N ARG A 205 -8.05 -3.77 2.68
CA ARG A 205 -7.94 -4.27 4.06
C ARG A 205 -6.48 -4.37 4.50
N PHE A 206 -5.59 -4.81 3.61
CA PHE A 206 -4.16 -4.86 3.89
C PHE A 206 -3.59 -3.46 4.10
N LEU A 207 -3.83 -2.55 3.15
CA LEU A 207 -3.37 -1.16 3.23
C LEU A 207 -3.94 -0.44 4.45
N TYR A 208 -5.21 -0.68 4.79
CA TYR A 208 -5.79 -0.19 6.03
C TYR A 208 -5.00 -0.67 7.25
N LYS A 209 -4.64 -1.96 7.30
CA LYS A 209 -3.83 -2.53 8.39
C LYS A 209 -2.44 -1.93 8.46
N VAL A 210 -1.80 -1.71 7.31
CA VAL A 210 -0.50 -1.04 7.24
C VAL A 210 -0.61 0.40 7.78
N VAL A 211 -1.60 1.17 7.35
CA VAL A 211 -1.80 2.56 7.83
C VAL A 211 -2.13 2.60 9.32
N GLU A 212 -2.99 1.69 9.80
CA GLU A 212 -3.33 1.55 11.22
C GLU A 212 -2.09 1.31 12.06
N GLU A 213 -1.22 0.38 11.65
CA GLU A 213 0.00 0.06 12.38
C GLU A 213 1.02 1.20 12.34
N MET A 214 1.22 1.83 11.18
CA MET A 214 2.10 3.00 11.07
C MET A 214 1.62 4.15 11.98
N PHE A 215 0.30 4.32 12.14
CA PHE A 215 -0.27 5.29 13.06
C PHE A 215 -0.05 4.92 14.53
N ASN A 216 -0.26 3.65 14.90
CA ASN A 216 0.01 3.17 16.27
C ASN A 216 1.48 3.36 16.64
N ASN A 217 2.40 3.01 15.76
CA ASN A 217 3.83 3.23 15.93
C ASN A 217 4.18 4.73 16.11
N ALA A 218 3.54 5.61 15.33
CA ALA A 218 3.72 7.05 15.49
C ALA A 218 3.19 7.56 16.83
N LEU A 219 2.05 7.02 17.30
CA LEU A 219 1.48 7.33 18.61
C LEU A 219 2.41 6.87 19.74
N GLU A 220 2.93 5.64 19.68
CA GLU A 220 3.84 5.10 20.70
C GLU A 220 5.14 5.90 20.78
N LYS A 221 5.77 6.21 19.64
CA LYS A 221 6.96 7.08 19.60
C LYS A 221 6.68 8.45 20.23
N PHE A 222 5.53 9.03 19.92
CA PHE A 222 5.11 10.30 20.50
C PHE A 222 4.90 10.17 22.02
N ALA A 223 4.26 9.10 22.47
CA ALA A 223 4.00 8.78 23.88
C ALA A 223 5.31 8.75 24.68
N LEU A 224 6.26 7.95 24.20
CA LEU A 224 7.59 7.79 24.78
C LEU A 224 8.34 9.12 24.84
N THR A 225 8.34 9.88 23.74
CA THR A 225 9.06 11.15 23.64
C THR A 225 8.53 12.21 24.62
N HIS A 226 7.22 12.20 24.90
CA HIS A 226 6.59 13.20 25.77
C HIS A 226 6.29 12.66 27.17
N GLN A 227 6.72 11.44 27.49
CA GLN A 227 6.43 10.75 28.76
C GLN A 227 4.94 10.77 29.10
N VAL A 228 4.09 10.59 28.08
CA VAL A 228 2.64 10.47 28.24
C VAL A 228 2.25 9.03 27.96
N SER A 229 1.42 8.46 28.82
CA SER A 229 0.74 7.20 28.53
C SER A 229 -0.55 7.49 27.77
N PHE A 230 -0.77 6.73 26.70
CA PHE A 230 -2.09 6.57 26.13
C PHE A 230 -2.65 5.26 26.68
N GLU A 231 -3.80 5.30 27.35
CA GLU A 231 -4.57 4.07 27.50
C GLU A 231 -5.29 3.84 26.16
N PRO A 232 -4.91 2.82 25.37
CA PRO A 232 -5.67 2.48 24.18
C PRO A 232 -7.08 2.11 24.62
N GLN A 233 -8.05 2.95 24.28
CA GLN A 233 -9.44 2.50 24.32
C GLN A 233 -9.55 1.39 23.28
N PRO A 234 -9.98 0.17 23.65
CA PRO A 234 -10.22 -0.89 22.69
C PRO A 234 -11.38 -0.45 21.77
N GLY A 235 -11.03 0.16 20.66
CA GLY A 235 -11.93 0.66 19.65
C GLY A 235 -11.14 0.75 18.35
N LYS A 236 -11.63 0.08 17.31
CA LYS A 236 -11.10 0.24 15.95
C LYS A 236 -11.09 1.73 15.62
N LEU A 237 -9.99 2.26 15.07
CA LEU A 237 -10.02 3.57 14.45
C LEU A 237 -11.23 3.61 13.51
N SER A 238 -12.06 4.64 13.61
CA SER A 238 -13.14 4.75 12.64
C SER A 238 -12.54 5.02 11.26
N PHE A 239 -13.20 4.55 10.22
CA PHE A 239 -12.73 4.69 8.85
C PHE A 239 -12.40 6.16 8.47
N ASN A 240 -13.23 7.09 8.94
CA ASN A 240 -13.03 8.54 8.78
C ASN A 240 -11.79 9.08 9.53
N GLU A 241 -11.32 8.37 10.55
CA GLU A 241 -10.14 8.77 11.31
C GLU A 241 -8.87 8.41 10.57
N VAL A 242 -8.80 7.23 9.96
CA VAL A 242 -7.68 6.80 9.09
C VAL A 242 -7.58 7.71 7.85
N HIS A 243 -8.72 8.14 7.30
CA HIS A 243 -8.77 9.05 6.15
C HIS A 243 -8.09 10.42 6.38
N ASN A 244 -8.03 10.86 7.64
CA ASN A 244 -7.37 12.12 8.04
C ASN A 244 -5.93 11.90 8.54
N ILE A 245 -5.50 10.65 8.68
CA ILE A 245 -4.16 10.23 9.04
C ILE A 245 -3.42 9.89 7.74
N VAL A 246 -3.15 10.92 6.92
CA VAL A 246 -1.98 10.84 6.04
C VAL A 246 -0.81 11.27 6.92
N ILE A 247 -0.24 10.28 7.60
CA ILE A 247 0.66 10.38 8.77
C ILE A 247 1.53 11.63 8.67
N PRO A 248 1.25 12.66 9.48
CA PRO A 248 2.02 13.88 9.44
C PRO A 248 3.43 13.59 9.96
N GLN A 249 4.46 13.80 9.13
CA GLN A 249 5.85 13.84 9.61
C GLN A 249 6.12 15.12 10.42
N LYS A 250 5.24 16.13 10.33
CA LYS A 250 5.27 17.31 11.21
C LYS A 250 4.50 17.08 12.51
N ILE A 251 5.26 17.16 13.58
CA ILE A 251 4.84 16.98 14.97
C ILE A 251 3.74 17.95 15.37
N SER A 252 3.73 19.18 14.85
CA SER A 252 2.67 20.16 15.12
C SER A 252 1.29 19.67 14.64
N THR A 253 1.23 19.00 13.49
CA THR A 253 -0.02 18.49 12.90
C THR A 253 -0.51 17.25 13.66
N PHE A 254 0.42 16.35 14.00
CA PHE A 254 0.13 15.17 14.82
C PHE A 254 -0.31 15.54 16.24
N ARG A 255 0.33 16.54 16.87
CA ARG A 255 -0.06 17.07 18.18
C ARG A 255 -1.47 17.64 18.18
N ASN A 256 -1.81 18.46 17.18
CA ASN A 256 -3.15 19.04 17.08
C ASN A 256 -4.22 17.96 16.89
N TYR A 257 -3.91 16.90 16.13
CA TYR A 257 -4.80 15.74 15.99
C TYR A 257 -5.00 15.01 17.33
N ILE A 258 -3.90 14.66 18.01
CA ILE A 258 -3.95 13.98 19.32
C ILE A 258 -4.74 14.80 20.34
N VAL A 259 -4.45 16.10 20.45
CA VAL A 259 -5.09 17.02 21.39
C VAL A 259 -6.58 17.21 21.09
N LYS A 260 -6.99 17.17 19.82
CA LYS A 260 -8.40 17.30 19.42
C LYS A 260 -9.18 16.00 19.66
N LYS A 261 -8.54 14.84 19.53
CA LYS A 261 -9.21 13.53 19.53
C LYS A 261 -9.21 12.84 20.90
N TYR A 262 -8.11 12.88 21.63
CA TYR A 262 -7.99 12.23 22.94
C TYR A 262 -8.37 13.22 24.04
N LYS A 263 -9.65 13.23 24.42
CA LYS A 263 -10.21 14.06 25.52
C LYS A 263 -9.56 13.81 26.89
N TRP A 264 -8.79 12.73 27.04
CA TRP A 264 -8.21 12.23 28.29
C TRP A 264 -6.80 12.74 28.57
N ILE A 265 -6.24 13.56 27.69
CA ILE A 265 -4.97 14.24 27.96
C ILE A 265 -5.25 15.27 29.05
N THR A 266 -4.70 15.05 30.24
CA THR A 266 -4.80 16.00 31.36
C THR A 266 -4.39 17.39 30.88
N SER A 267 -4.98 18.43 31.45
CA SER A 267 -4.64 19.83 31.13
C SER A 267 -3.13 20.10 31.26
N GLU A 268 -2.47 19.42 32.19
CA GLU A 268 -1.02 19.47 32.38
C GLU A 268 -0.25 18.84 31.20
N HIS A 269 -0.62 17.63 30.76
CA HIS A 269 0.00 16.97 29.60
C HIS A 269 -0.27 17.73 28.31
N ARG A 270 -1.46 18.32 28.15
CA ARG A 270 -1.82 19.14 26.99
C ARG A 270 -0.91 20.36 26.85
N THR A 271 -0.61 21.01 27.97
CA THR A 271 0.27 22.19 28.02
C THR A 271 1.74 21.81 27.73
N LYS A 272 2.22 20.68 28.29
CA LYS A 272 3.56 20.13 27.97
C LYS A 272 3.70 19.78 26.49
N ILE A 273 2.69 19.14 25.88
CA ILE A 273 2.67 18.77 24.46
C ILE A 273 2.70 20.02 23.56
N LEU A 274 1.87 21.02 23.85
CA LEU A 274 1.75 22.21 22.99
C LEU A 274 2.97 23.14 23.06
N ASN A 275 3.68 23.18 24.20
CA ASN A 275 4.78 24.12 24.41
C ASN A 275 6.17 23.60 24.00
N ASN A 276 6.33 22.30 23.70
CA ASN A 276 7.64 21.71 23.44
C ASN A 276 8.09 21.86 21.98
N LYS A 277 8.85 22.91 21.62
CA LYS A 277 9.19 23.25 20.22
C LYS A 277 10.30 22.42 19.56
N LYS A 278 11.04 21.59 20.29
CA LYS A 278 12.23 20.88 19.76
C LYS A 278 11.91 19.43 19.47
N LEU A 279 11.80 19.06 18.20
CA LEU A 279 11.59 17.66 17.84
C LEU A 279 11.75 17.44 16.32
N ASN A 280 12.55 16.42 15.93
CA ASN A 280 12.58 15.79 14.60
C ASN A 280 11.94 14.40 14.77
N LEU A 281 10.93 14.07 13.94
CA LEU A 281 10.26 12.75 13.91
C LEU A 281 11.07 11.74 13.08
#